data_AF-A0A9Q3V2W9-F1
#
_entry.id   AF-A0A9Q3V2W9-F1
#
_cell.length_a   1.000
_cell.length_b   1.000
_cell.length_c   1.000
_cell.angle_alpha   90.00
_cell.angle_beta   90.00
_cell.angle_gamma   90.00
#
_symmetry.space_group_name_H-M   'P 1'
#
loop_
_entity.id
_entity.type
_entity.pdbx_description
1 polymer ?
#
loop_
_entity_poly.entity_id
_entity_poly.type
_entity_poly.pdbx_seq_one_letter_code
_entity_poly.pdbx_strand_id
1 'polypeptide(L)'
;MINLMIDDVTDKELKTLLGDYIQVCDSLKKSHFKNDTLKTYISDYLTLTKQSYNISKNKGFNSPEFKKDFEKYKVFSDKYMGYLYSAFATNNFISMNEETYWKTIDKKNYIKSTEYETYKKLKITNLKETLVLLEKISKQTTDFQEYSIYQIELADQYVKHAESLDENSIDKAIEIYKSIIDKRKYSIYLFEAWLKWRIVTQQFVYGISKTSDIPNHTYDKVREQAALIVLDYVNTHSNDEMAINEFLLLATHDIVKRFGEYPYGNQNTVEYHQTFDEEK
;
A
#
# COMPACT_ATOMS: atom_id res chain seq x y z
N MET A 1 14.15 -2.91 -12.02
CA MET A 1 15.03 -3.57 -13.01
C MET A 1 14.27 -4.77 -13.54
N ILE A 2 14.01 -4.85 -14.84
CA ILE A 2 13.22 -5.95 -15.40
C ILE A 2 14.09 -7.21 -15.41
N ASN A 3 13.90 -8.08 -14.42
CA ASN A 3 14.30 -9.49 -14.48
C ASN A 3 13.29 -10.20 -15.41
N LEU A 4 13.48 -10.06 -16.72
CA LEU A 4 12.86 -10.99 -17.65
C LEU A 4 13.68 -12.27 -17.59
N MET A 5 13.16 -13.30 -16.94
CA MET A 5 13.56 -14.67 -17.21
C MET A 5 13.03 -15.01 -18.60
N ILE A 6 13.84 -14.74 -19.65
CA ILE A 6 13.49 -14.89 -21.09
C ILE A 6 13.74 -16.35 -21.55
N ASP A 7 13.55 -17.34 -20.69
CA ASP A 7 13.90 -18.71 -21.09
C ASP A 7 12.72 -19.46 -21.74
N ASP A 8 11.46 -19.03 -21.53
CA ASP A 8 10.26 -19.75 -22.00
C ASP A 8 9.23 -18.93 -22.82
N VAL A 9 9.50 -17.66 -23.16
CA VAL A 9 8.52 -16.80 -23.86
C VAL A 9 8.72 -16.85 -25.37
N THR A 10 7.65 -17.11 -26.13
CA THR A 10 7.73 -17.12 -27.61
C THR A 10 7.97 -15.70 -28.16
N ASP A 11 8.62 -15.59 -29.33
CA ASP A 11 8.87 -14.29 -30.00
C ASP A 11 7.58 -13.46 -30.19
N LYS A 12 6.44 -14.13 -30.43
CA LYS A 12 5.13 -13.50 -30.58
C LYS A 12 4.61 -12.91 -29.27
N GLU A 13 4.72 -13.65 -28.17
CA GLU A 13 4.32 -13.18 -26.83
C GLU A 13 5.20 -12.01 -26.39
N LEU A 14 6.50 -12.11 -26.62
CA LEU A 14 7.45 -11.05 -26.28
C LEU A 14 7.15 -9.76 -27.05
N LYS A 15 6.88 -9.84 -28.36
CA LYS A 15 6.50 -8.67 -29.18
C LYS A 15 5.18 -8.04 -28.75
N THR A 16 4.26 -8.85 -28.25
CA THR A 16 2.96 -8.38 -27.72
C THR A 16 3.19 -7.63 -26.42
N LEU A 17 3.90 -8.24 -25.46
CA LEU A 17 4.27 -7.63 -24.19
C LEU A 17 5.01 -6.30 -24.35
N LEU A 18 6.01 -6.25 -25.25
CA LEU A 18 6.73 -5.00 -25.54
C LEU A 18 5.81 -3.96 -26.18
N GLY A 19 4.83 -4.38 -26.98
CA GLY A 19 3.80 -3.50 -27.52
C GLY A 19 2.96 -2.84 -26.42
N ASP A 20 2.54 -3.61 -25.43
CA ASP A 20 1.76 -3.12 -24.31
C ASP A 20 2.57 -2.13 -23.45
N TYR A 21 3.85 -2.44 -23.17
CA TYR A 21 4.73 -1.52 -22.46
C TYR A 21 4.98 -0.19 -23.20
N ILE A 22 5.03 -0.22 -24.53
CA ILE A 22 5.11 1.01 -25.34
C ILE A 22 3.85 1.87 -25.14
N GLN A 23 2.66 1.25 -25.14
CA GLN A 23 1.40 1.97 -24.91
C GLN A 23 1.34 2.58 -23.50
N VAL A 24 1.84 1.86 -22.49
CA VAL A 24 1.96 2.38 -21.13
C VAL A 24 2.85 3.62 -21.09
N CYS A 25 4.01 3.60 -21.77
CA CYS A 25 4.89 4.77 -21.85
C CYS A 25 4.18 5.98 -22.48
N ASP A 26 3.40 5.76 -23.53
CA ASP A 26 2.63 6.83 -24.19
C ASP A 26 1.51 7.39 -23.30
N SER A 27 0.89 6.55 -22.47
CA SER A 27 -0.10 6.98 -21.48
C SER A 27 0.55 7.86 -20.40
N LEU A 28 1.66 7.41 -19.81
CA LEU A 28 2.36 8.12 -18.74
C LEU A 28 2.91 9.49 -19.17
N LYS A 29 3.26 9.66 -20.45
CA LYS A 29 3.67 10.96 -21.00
C LYS A 29 2.57 12.03 -20.96
N LYS A 30 1.31 11.63 -20.89
CA LYS A 30 0.16 12.54 -20.82
C LYS A 30 -0.14 13.00 -19.39
N SER A 31 0.53 12.42 -18.40
CA SER A 31 0.36 12.80 -17.00
C SER A 31 0.81 14.23 -16.76
N HIS A 32 0.03 14.95 -15.96
CA HIS A 32 0.37 16.31 -15.55
C HIS A 32 1.30 16.26 -14.34
N PHE A 33 2.47 16.90 -14.47
CA PHE A 33 3.45 17.00 -13.40
C PHE A 33 3.57 18.47 -12.99
N LYS A 34 3.52 18.73 -11.67
CA LYS A 34 3.69 20.08 -11.11
C LYS A 34 5.14 20.59 -11.16
N ASN A 35 6.11 19.68 -11.19
CA ASN A 35 7.53 20.02 -11.24
C ASN A 35 8.05 19.88 -12.68
N ASP A 36 8.43 20.99 -13.30
CA ASP A 36 8.87 21.03 -14.71
C ASP A 36 10.17 20.26 -14.97
N THR A 37 11.08 20.25 -14.00
CA THR A 37 12.33 19.49 -14.09
C THR A 37 12.03 17.99 -14.06
N LEU A 38 11.19 17.53 -13.13
CA LEU A 38 10.72 16.15 -13.05
C LEU A 38 9.99 15.74 -14.34
N LYS A 39 9.10 16.61 -14.83
CA LYS A 39 8.39 16.41 -16.10
C LYS A 39 9.34 16.16 -17.26
N THR A 40 10.42 16.95 -17.33
CA THR A 40 11.45 16.82 -18.37
C THR A 40 12.17 15.47 -18.25
N TYR A 41 12.66 15.14 -17.05
CA TYR A 41 13.33 13.85 -16.83
C TYR A 41 12.44 12.64 -17.13
N ILE A 42 11.19 12.66 -16.68
CA ILE A 42 10.22 11.57 -16.95
C ILE A 42 9.95 11.47 -18.45
N SER A 43 9.74 12.60 -19.14
CA SER A 43 9.49 12.62 -20.58
C SER A 43 10.67 12.01 -21.36
N ASP A 44 11.90 12.37 -21.01
CA ASP A 44 13.11 11.83 -21.63
C ASP A 44 13.29 10.35 -21.33
N TYR A 45 13.11 9.95 -20.06
CA TYR A 45 13.15 8.56 -19.63
C TYR A 45 12.14 7.71 -20.41
N LEU A 46 10.87 8.10 -20.45
CA LEU A 46 9.81 7.38 -21.17
C LEU A 46 10.06 7.34 -22.69
N THR A 47 10.67 8.39 -23.26
CA THR A 47 11.07 8.41 -24.67
C THR A 47 12.12 7.37 -24.97
N LEU A 48 13.18 7.31 -24.15
CA LEU A 48 14.27 6.36 -24.33
C LEU A 48 13.82 4.91 -24.04
N THR A 49 13.02 4.70 -23.00
CA THR A 49 12.41 3.39 -22.71
C THR A 49 11.60 2.88 -23.90
N LYS A 50 10.72 3.74 -24.46
CA LYS A 50 9.93 3.41 -25.66
C LYS A 50 10.82 3.11 -26.86
N GLN A 51 11.89 3.87 -27.06
CA GLN A 51 12.85 3.63 -28.14
C GLN A 51 13.52 2.26 -28.00
N SER A 52 14.04 1.94 -26.81
CA SER A 52 14.66 0.65 -26.52
C SER A 52 13.69 -0.51 -26.72
N TYR A 53 12.43 -0.39 -26.26
CA TYR A 53 11.41 -1.42 -26.50
C TYR A 53 11.06 -1.60 -27.97
N ASN A 54 10.99 -0.52 -28.77
CA ASN A 54 10.77 -0.63 -30.20
C ASN A 54 11.94 -1.33 -30.91
N ILE A 55 13.18 -1.04 -30.52
CA ILE A 55 14.36 -1.70 -31.07
C ILE A 55 14.35 -3.18 -30.69
N SER A 56 14.13 -3.52 -29.41
CA SER A 56 14.01 -4.91 -28.95
C SER A 56 12.91 -5.68 -29.68
N LYS A 57 11.74 -5.06 -29.86
CA LYS A 57 10.60 -5.67 -30.55
C LYS A 57 10.91 -6.01 -32.01
N ASN A 58 11.71 -5.18 -32.69
CA ASN A 58 12.00 -5.32 -34.11
C ASN A 58 13.28 -6.12 -34.41
N LYS A 59 14.30 -5.99 -33.56
CA LYS A 59 15.66 -6.51 -33.79
C LYS A 59 16.15 -7.49 -32.72
N GLY A 60 15.42 -7.63 -31.61
CA GLY A 60 15.80 -8.46 -30.48
C GLY A 60 16.81 -7.80 -29.53
N PHE A 61 16.81 -8.26 -28.27
CA PHE A 61 17.69 -7.76 -27.21
C PHE A 61 19.19 -8.01 -27.45
N ASN A 62 19.53 -9.00 -28.28
CA ASN A 62 20.93 -9.31 -28.59
C ASN A 62 21.51 -8.48 -29.74
N SER A 63 20.68 -7.66 -30.41
CA SER A 63 21.13 -6.84 -31.54
C SER A 63 22.16 -5.78 -31.13
N PRO A 64 23.17 -5.49 -31.98
CA PRO A 64 24.09 -4.39 -31.76
C PRO A 64 23.38 -3.04 -31.56
N GLU A 65 22.26 -2.84 -32.27
CA GLU A 65 21.45 -1.63 -32.16
C GLU A 65 20.78 -1.49 -30.80
N PHE A 66 20.22 -2.58 -30.26
CA PHE A 66 19.68 -2.55 -28.91
C PHE A 66 20.78 -2.25 -27.89
N LYS A 67 21.92 -2.94 -27.97
CA LYS A 67 23.04 -2.72 -27.02
C LYS A 67 23.50 -1.27 -27.03
N LYS A 68 23.66 -0.67 -28.21
CA LYS A 68 24.05 0.74 -28.35
C LYS A 68 23.00 1.70 -27.77
N ASP A 69 21.72 1.45 -28.07
CA ASP A 69 20.62 2.27 -27.55
C ASP A 69 20.48 2.16 -26.02
N PHE A 70 20.64 0.94 -25.51
CA PHE A 70 20.51 0.62 -24.09
C PHE A 70 21.59 1.30 -23.26
N GLU A 71 22.82 1.45 -23.75
CA GLU A 71 23.85 2.25 -23.07
C GLU A 71 23.46 3.73 -22.95
N LYS A 72 22.84 4.31 -23.99
CA LYS A 72 22.30 5.68 -23.91
C LYS A 72 21.16 5.76 -22.89
N TYR A 73 20.26 4.78 -22.91
CA TYR A 73 19.17 4.68 -21.94
C TYR A 73 19.68 4.62 -20.50
N LYS A 74 20.70 3.78 -20.21
CA LYS A 74 21.29 3.66 -18.86
C LYS A 74 21.78 4.99 -18.32
N VAL A 75 22.57 5.72 -19.10
CA VAL A 75 23.10 7.03 -18.68
C VAL A 75 21.98 8.01 -18.31
N PHE A 76 20.89 8.03 -19.08
CA PHE A 76 19.74 8.88 -18.76
C PHE A 76 18.91 8.36 -17.59
N SER A 77 18.74 7.05 -17.48
CA SER A 77 18.10 6.40 -16.33
C SER A 77 18.82 6.75 -15.04
N ASP A 78 20.16 6.71 -15.02
CA ASP A 78 20.96 7.07 -13.86
C ASP A 78 20.82 8.56 -13.50
N LYS A 79 20.78 9.45 -14.49
CA LYS A 79 20.52 10.89 -14.27
C LYS A 79 19.13 11.13 -13.69
N TYR A 80 18.11 10.47 -14.25
CA TYR A 80 16.74 10.57 -13.76
C TYR A 80 16.64 10.07 -12.32
N MET A 81 17.16 8.88 -12.02
CA MET A 81 17.16 8.33 -10.67
C MET A 81 17.96 9.21 -9.71
N GLY A 82 19.12 9.73 -10.13
CA GLY A 82 19.91 10.67 -9.33
C GLY A 82 19.17 11.98 -9.02
N TYR A 83 18.38 12.49 -9.96
CA TYR A 83 17.50 13.64 -9.70
C TYR A 83 16.39 13.29 -8.72
N LEU A 84 15.74 12.12 -8.87
CA LEU A 84 14.71 11.67 -7.93
C LEU A 84 15.24 11.57 -6.51
N TYR A 85 16.38 10.91 -6.31
CA TYR A 85 16.98 10.77 -4.99
C TYR A 85 17.43 12.11 -4.41
N SER A 86 18.02 13.00 -5.21
CA SER A 86 18.48 14.29 -4.69
C SER A 86 17.35 15.24 -4.36
N ALA A 87 16.26 15.25 -5.13
CA ALA A 87 15.16 16.19 -4.95
C ALA A 87 14.02 15.64 -4.06
N PHE A 88 13.76 14.34 -4.10
CA PHE A 88 12.55 13.75 -3.54
C PHE A 88 12.80 12.62 -2.53
N ALA A 89 14.05 12.38 -2.11
CA ALA A 89 14.28 11.41 -1.05
C ALA A 89 13.60 11.85 0.25
N THR A 90 13.03 10.88 0.98
CA THR A 90 12.23 11.12 2.18
C THR A 90 12.98 11.93 3.24
N ASN A 91 14.30 11.73 3.37
CA ASN A 91 15.16 12.45 4.30
C ASN A 91 15.28 13.96 4.02
N ASN A 92 14.85 14.44 2.86
CA ASN A 92 14.74 15.87 2.57
C ASN A 92 13.51 16.50 3.23
N PHE A 93 12.50 15.70 3.61
CA PHE A 93 11.22 16.17 4.15
C PHE A 93 10.93 15.68 5.56
N ILE A 94 11.57 14.59 5.98
CA ILE A 94 11.34 13.92 7.25
C ILE A 94 12.68 13.72 7.94
N SER A 95 12.81 14.25 9.16
CA SER A 95 13.97 14.02 10.04
C SER A 95 13.72 12.89 11.04
N MET A 96 12.47 12.44 11.18
CA MET A 96 12.03 11.31 11.99
C MET A 96 12.82 10.03 11.68
N ASN A 97 13.39 9.45 12.74
CA ASN A 97 13.99 8.11 12.69
C ASN A 97 12.97 7.03 13.10
N GLU A 98 13.36 5.77 12.90
CA GLU A 98 12.50 4.61 13.20
C GLU A 98 12.06 4.55 14.67
N GLU A 99 12.94 4.86 15.63
CA GLU A 99 12.59 4.87 17.05
C GLU A 99 11.49 5.91 17.34
N THR A 100 11.59 7.09 16.74
CA THR A 100 10.61 8.16 16.90
C THR A 100 9.28 7.75 16.27
N TYR A 101 9.33 7.16 15.07
CA TYR A 101 8.14 6.64 14.39
C TYR A 101 7.38 5.64 15.26
N TRP A 102 8.07 4.62 15.79
CA TRP A 102 7.43 3.60 16.63
C TRP A 102 6.87 4.18 17.94
N LYS A 103 7.57 5.14 18.55
CA LYS A 103 7.06 5.85 19.72
C LYS A 103 5.83 6.68 19.40
N THR A 104 5.79 7.36 18.26
CA THR A 104 4.66 8.19 17.86
C THR A 104 3.43 7.35 17.57
N ILE A 105 3.56 6.23 16.86
CA ILE A 105 2.42 5.38 16.49
C ILE A 105 1.88 4.50 17.64
N ASP A 106 2.57 4.43 18.78
CA ASP A 106 2.10 3.65 19.95
C ASP A 106 0.70 4.10 20.35
N LYS A 107 -0.26 3.17 20.21
CA LYS A 107 -1.68 3.36 20.48
C LYS A 107 -1.95 3.85 21.91
N LYS A 108 -1.06 3.53 22.86
CA LYS A 108 -1.16 3.99 24.26
C LYS A 108 -1.11 5.51 24.41
N ASN A 109 -0.49 6.23 23.46
CA ASN A 109 -0.43 7.69 23.50
C ASN A 109 -1.79 8.36 23.27
N TYR A 110 -2.72 7.65 22.62
CA TYR A 110 -4.00 8.19 22.18
C TYR A 110 -5.20 7.62 22.94
N ILE A 111 -5.03 6.47 23.60
CA ILE A 111 -6.06 5.85 24.43
C ILE A 111 -6.19 6.62 25.75
N LYS A 112 -7.36 7.22 25.97
CA LYS A 112 -7.71 8.03 27.14
C LYS A 112 -8.81 7.39 27.98
N SER A 113 -9.66 6.54 27.40
CA SER A 113 -10.75 5.90 28.14
C SER A 113 -10.23 4.99 29.26
N THR A 114 -10.66 5.24 30.49
CA THR A 114 -10.36 4.39 31.65
C THR A 114 -11.04 3.02 31.55
N GLU A 115 -12.11 2.90 30.76
CA GLU A 115 -12.80 1.62 30.51
C GLU A 115 -11.95 0.68 29.61
N TYR A 116 -10.91 1.20 28.95
CA TYR A 116 -10.03 0.39 28.09
C TYR A 116 -9.24 -0.67 28.88
N GLU A 117 -8.87 -0.39 30.14
CA GLU A 117 -8.23 -1.39 31.02
C GLU A 117 -9.17 -2.55 31.34
N THR A 118 -10.47 -2.26 31.48
CA THR A 118 -11.50 -3.30 31.67
C THR A 118 -11.64 -4.13 30.41
N TYR A 119 -11.66 -3.50 29.23
CA TYR A 119 -11.65 -4.18 27.93
C TYR A 119 -10.47 -5.16 27.82
N LYS A 120 -9.24 -4.74 28.15
CA LYS A 120 -8.05 -5.61 28.08
C LYS A 120 -8.16 -6.87 28.95
N LYS A 121 -8.80 -6.76 30.13
CA LYS A 121 -9.02 -7.91 31.02
C LYS A 121 -10.10 -8.85 30.49
N LEU A 122 -11.20 -8.29 29.96
CA LEU A 122 -12.33 -9.06 29.43
C LEU A 122 -11.98 -9.80 28.14
N LYS A 123 -11.08 -9.24 27.32
CA LYS A 123 -10.65 -9.84 26.04
C LYS A 123 -10.21 -11.30 26.17
N ILE A 124 -9.65 -11.67 27.31
CA ILE A 124 -9.14 -13.03 27.59
C ILE A 124 -10.26 -13.97 28.08
N THR A 125 -11.30 -13.44 28.72
CA THR A 125 -12.26 -14.23 29.50
C THR A 125 -13.68 -14.24 28.93
N ASN A 126 -14.11 -13.18 28.24
CA ASN A 126 -15.44 -13.06 27.63
C ASN A 126 -15.42 -12.18 26.39
N LEU A 127 -15.22 -12.80 25.23
CA LEU A 127 -15.09 -12.09 23.96
C LEU A 127 -16.36 -11.30 23.59
N LYS A 128 -17.57 -11.84 23.76
CA LYS A 128 -18.81 -11.16 23.35
C LYS A 128 -19.04 -9.87 24.13
N GLU A 129 -18.88 -9.90 25.45
CA GLU A 129 -18.97 -8.68 26.28
C GLU A 129 -17.86 -7.68 25.96
N THR A 130 -16.67 -8.18 25.61
CA THR A 130 -15.53 -7.36 25.19
C THR A 130 -15.84 -6.53 23.94
N LEU A 131 -16.46 -7.13 22.91
CA LEU A 131 -16.82 -6.41 21.68
C LEU A 131 -17.86 -5.32 21.96
N VAL A 132 -18.87 -5.61 22.78
CA VAL A 132 -19.89 -4.63 23.19
C VAL A 132 -19.26 -3.46 23.94
N LEU A 133 -18.32 -3.74 24.85
CA LEU A 133 -17.60 -2.70 25.57
C LEU A 133 -16.74 -1.85 24.62
N LEU A 134 -16.00 -2.46 23.69
CA LEU A 134 -15.17 -1.75 22.73
C LEU A 134 -15.99 -0.84 21.80
N GLU A 135 -17.14 -1.32 21.32
CA GLU A 135 -18.10 -0.49 20.59
C GLU A 135 -18.60 0.69 21.41
N LYS A 136 -18.95 0.46 22.68
CA LYS A 136 -19.41 1.53 23.59
C LYS A 136 -18.35 2.61 23.75
N ILE A 137 -17.11 2.25 24.08
CA ILE A 137 -16.02 3.23 24.28
C ILE A 137 -15.70 3.98 22.98
N SER A 138 -15.80 3.31 21.83
CA SER A 138 -15.60 3.96 20.53
C SER A 138 -16.63 5.05 20.24
N LYS A 139 -17.89 4.87 20.66
CA LYS A 139 -18.96 5.86 20.46
C LYS A 139 -18.87 7.05 21.41
N GLN A 140 -18.08 6.95 22.49
CA GLN A 140 -17.95 7.99 23.51
C GLN A 140 -16.77 8.93 23.26
N THR A 141 -15.72 8.47 22.58
CA THR A 141 -14.59 9.35 22.26
C THR A 141 -14.94 10.34 21.15
N THR A 142 -14.42 11.57 21.28
CA THR A 142 -14.48 12.60 20.24
C THR A 142 -13.18 12.70 19.46
N ASP A 143 -12.12 12.05 19.94
CA ASP A 143 -10.80 12.00 19.31
C ASP A 143 -10.82 10.93 18.21
N PHE A 144 -10.57 11.35 16.97
CA PHE A 144 -10.63 10.43 15.84
C PHE A 144 -9.47 9.44 15.79
N GLN A 145 -8.32 9.76 16.42
CA GLN A 145 -7.21 8.82 16.54
C GLN A 145 -7.61 7.67 17.47
N GLU A 146 -8.13 8.01 18.64
CA GLU A 146 -8.61 7.04 19.64
C GLU A 146 -9.76 6.19 19.08
N TYR A 147 -10.72 6.83 18.39
CA TYR A 147 -11.79 6.11 17.69
C TYR A 147 -11.23 5.07 16.72
N SER A 148 -10.27 5.46 15.87
CA SER A 148 -9.70 4.58 14.85
C SER A 148 -9.00 3.38 15.47
N ILE A 149 -8.28 3.58 16.58
CA ILE A 149 -7.67 2.49 17.36
C ILE A 149 -8.73 1.47 17.80
N TYR A 150 -9.82 1.94 18.40
CA TYR A 150 -10.88 1.05 18.89
C TYR A 150 -11.60 0.31 17.77
N GLN A 151 -11.82 0.95 16.62
CA GLN A 151 -12.42 0.29 15.46
C GLN A 151 -11.50 -0.76 14.84
N ILE A 152 -10.21 -0.45 14.69
CA ILE A 152 -9.22 -1.42 14.19
C ILE A 152 -9.18 -2.62 15.12
N GLU A 153 -9.09 -2.38 16.44
CA GLU A 153 -9.02 -3.46 17.40
C GLU A 153 -10.30 -4.31 17.43
N LEU A 154 -11.47 -3.67 17.27
CA LEU A 154 -12.76 -4.35 17.16
C LEU A 154 -12.81 -5.26 15.93
N ALA A 155 -12.39 -4.75 14.77
CA ALA A 155 -12.31 -5.52 13.54
C ALA A 155 -11.29 -6.66 13.65
N ASP A 156 -10.13 -6.43 14.28
CA ASP A 156 -9.13 -7.48 14.54
C ASP A 156 -9.72 -8.64 15.34
N GLN A 157 -10.59 -8.36 16.34
CA GLN A 157 -11.24 -9.41 17.12
C GLN A 157 -12.20 -10.23 16.26
N TYR A 158 -12.96 -9.59 15.37
CA TYR A 158 -13.84 -10.29 14.44
C TYR A 158 -13.06 -11.18 13.47
N VAL A 159 -11.88 -10.76 12.99
CA VAL A 159 -11.02 -11.58 12.12
C VAL A 159 -10.45 -12.77 12.90
N LYS A 160 -9.82 -12.54 14.05
CA LYS A 160 -9.13 -13.57 14.84
C LYS A 160 -10.07 -14.64 15.40
N HIS A 161 -11.32 -14.30 15.63
CA HIS A 161 -12.31 -15.16 16.26
C HIS A 161 -13.52 -15.43 15.35
N ALA A 162 -13.34 -15.32 14.03
CA ALA A 162 -14.42 -15.52 13.07
C ALA A 162 -15.12 -16.88 13.24
N GLU A 163 -14.36 -17.94 13.56
CA GLU A 163 -14.90 -19.29 13.76
C GLU A 163 -15.78 -19.43 15.02
N SER A 164 -15.64 -18.54 16.01
CA SER A 164 -16.31 -18.68 17.32
C SER A 164 -17.37 -17.61 17.61
N LEU A 165 -17.44 -16.54 16.82
CA LEU A 165 -18.34 -15.41 17.04
C LEU A 165 -19.67 -15.51 16.27
N ASP A 166 -19.59 -15.44 14.94
CA ASP A 166 -20.72 -15.25 14.01
C ASP A 166 -20.24 -15.55 12.58
N GLU A 167 -21.10 -16.17 11.76
CA GLU A 167 -20.85 -16.42 10.34
C GLU A 167 -20.51 -15.13 9.57
N ASN A 168 -21.06 -13.98 9.97
CA ASN A 168 -20.80 -12.67 9.35
C ASN A 168 -19.63 -11.89 9.97
N SER A 169 -18.79 -12.52 10.80
CA SER A 169 -17.69 -11.81 11.49
C SER A 169 -16.71 -11.15 10.51
N ILE A 170 -16.37 -11.85 9.42
CA ILE A 170 -15.43 -11.32 8.41
C ILE A 170 -16.01 -10.10 7.70
N ASP A 171 -17.26 -10.15 7.26
CA ASP A 171 -17.91 -9.03 6.59
C ASP A 171 -17.97 -7.80 7.51
N LYS A 172 -18.30 -8.00 8.80
CA LYS A 172 -18.25 -6.94 9.81
C LYS A 172 -16.85 -6.33 9.95
N ALA A 173 -15.81 -7.15 9.99
CA ALA A 173 -14.44 -6.64 10.08
C ALA A 173 -14.08 -5.77 8.87
N ILE A 174 -14.39 -6.24 7.66
CA ILE A 174 -14.17 -5.51 6.40
C ILE A 174 -14.91 -4.16 6.43
N GLU A 175 -16.19 -4.16 6.82
CA GLU A 175 -16.99 -2.93 6.95
C GLU A 175 -16.39 -1.96 7.96
N ILE A 176 -15.97 -2.45 9.13
CA ILE A 176 -15.41 -1.61 10.18
C ILE A 176 -14.11 -0.95 9.71
N TYR A 177 -13.14 -1.69 9.17
CA TYR A 177 -11.90 -1.08 8.66
C TYR A 177 -12.18 -0.02 7.58
N LYS A 178 -13.08 -0.33 6.64
CA LYS A 178 -13.45 0.60 5.58
C LYS A 178 -14.15 1.85 6.14
N SER A 179 -14.97 1.70 7.18
CA SER A 179 -15.72 2.80 7.78
C SER A 179 -14.82 3.90 8.38
N ILE A 180 -13.62 3.55 8.85
CA ILE A 180 -12.62 4.51 9.35
C ILE A 180 -12.21 5.44 8.21
N ILE A 181 -11.90 4.87 7.04
CA ILE A 181 -11.49 5.60 5.83
C ILE A 181 -12.66 6.41 5.25
N ASP A 182 -13.88 5.87 5.33
CA ASP A 182 -15.09 6.54 4.83
C ASP A 182 -15.53 7.74 5.66
N LYS A 183 -15.04 7.88 6.91
CA LYS A 183 -15.30 9.07 7.73
C LYS A 183 -14.56 10.33 7.25
N ARG A 184 -13.62 10.21 6.30
CA ARG A 184 -12.90 11.36 5.70
C ARG A 184 -12.23 12.27 6.73
N LYS A 185 -11.73 11.69 7.82
CA LYS A 185 -11.00 12.40 8.87
C LYS A 185 -9.58 11.85 8.95
N TYR A 186 -8.62 12.74 9.20
CA TYR A 186 -7.24 12.34 9.35
C TYR A 186 -7.04 11.51 10.63
N SER A 187 -6.37 10.37 10.47
CA SER A 187 -5.83 9.55 11.55
C SER A 187 -4.47 9.01 11.11
N ILE A 188 -3.53 8.87 12.06
CA ILE A 188 -2.24 8.19 11.81
C ILE A 188 -2.40 6.68 11.60
N TYR A 189 -3.61 6.15 11.78
CA TYR A 189 -3.93 4.73 11.62
C TYR A 189 -4.69 4.44 10.31
N LEU A 190 -4.79 5.42 9.40
CA LEU A 190 -5.45 5.22 8.11
C LEU A 190 -4.73 4.19 7.23
N PHE A 191 -3.39 4.16 7.28
CA PHE A 191 -2.61 3.14 6.58
C PHE A 191 -2.89 1.74 7.15
N GLU A 192 -2.88 1.58 8.49
CA GLU A 192 -3.20 0.31 9.15
C GLU A 192 -4.63 -0.16 8.80
N ALA A 193 -5.61 0.74 8.84
CA ALA A 193 -7.00 0.43 8.49
C ALA A 193 -7.13 -0.03 7.03
N TRP A 194 -6.51 0.68 6.09
CA TRP A 194 -6.51 0.29 4.67
C TRP A 194 -5.82 -1.05 4.44
N LEU A 195 -4.64 -1.23 5.03
CA LEU A 195 -3.84 -2.45 4.88
C LEU A 195 -4.63 -3.67 5.36
N LYS A 196 -5.20 -3.60 6.56
CA LYS A 196 -6.02 -4.68 7.13
C LYS A 196 -7.30 -4.92 6.36
N TRP A 197 -8.01 -3.87 5.93
CA TRP A 197 -9.17 -4.01 5.05
C TRP A 197 -8.81 -4.79 3.78
N ARG A 198 -7.74 -4.41 3.12
CA ARG A 198 -7.28 -5.05 1.88
C ARG A 198 -6.86 -6.49 2.12
N ILE A 199 -6.10 -6.75 3.19
CA ILE A 199 -5.62 -8.08 3.55
C ILE A 199 -6.78 -9.04 3.79
N VAL A 200 -7.75 -8.63 4.62
CA VAL A 200 -8.91 -9.46 4.97
C VAL A 200 -9.82 -9.64 3.76
N THR A 201 -10.04 -8.59 2.97
CA THR A 201 -10.83 -8.68 1.73
C THR A 201 -10.21 -9.67 0.74
N GLN A 202 -8.90 -9.60 0.49
CA GLN A 202 -8.25 -10.57 -0.41
C GLN A 202 -8.27 -11.98 0.17
N GLN A 203 -8.07 -12.15 1.49
CA GLN A 203 -8.06 -13.45 2.16
C GLN A 203 -9.39 -14.19 2.02
N PHE A 204 -10.50 -13.52 2.31
CA PHE A 204 -11.79 -14.18 2.52
C PHE A 204 -12.82 -13.95 1.40
N VAL A 205 -12.69 -12.86 0.62
CA VAL A 205 -13.64 -12.58 -0.48
C VAL A 205 -13.12 -13.09 -1.82
N TYR A 206 -11.85 -12.83 -2.14
CA TYR A 206 -11.27 -13.17 -3.44
C TYR A 206 -10.39 -14.44 -3.41
N GLY A 207 -9.85 -14.77 -2.24
CA GLY A 207 -9.06 -15.97 -1.98
C GLY A 207 -7.56 -15.76 -2.14
N ILE A 208 -6.81 -16.74 -1.63
CA ILE A 208 -5.34 -16.70 -1.52
C ILE A 208 -4.61 -17.43 -2.65
N SER A 209 -5.33 -18.06 -3.57
CA SER A 209 -4.70 -18.80 -4.65
C SER A 209 -3.97 -17.86 -5.61
N LYS A 210 -2.92 -18.38 -6.27
CA LYS A 210 -2.30 -17.71 -7.42
C LYS A 210 -3.26 -17.60 -8.60
N THR A 211 -4.36 -18.34 -8.61
CA THR A 211 -5.42 -18.26 -9.63
C THR A 211 -6.62 -17.45 -9.17
N SER A 212 -6.65 -16.99 -7.91
CA SER A 212 -7.70 -16.10 -7.42
C SER A 212 -7.71 -14.77 -8.17
N ASP A 213 -8.88 -14.13 -8.16
CA ASP A 213 -9.00 -12.74 -8.57
C ASP A 213 -8.20 -11.85 -7.61
N ILE A 214 -7.55 -10.82 -8.17
CA ILE A 214 -6.78 -9.84 -7.42
C ILE A 214 -7.18 -8.45 -7.93
N PRO A 215 -8.23 -7.85 -7.36
CA PRO A 215 -8.79 -6.59 -7.82
C PRO A 215 -7.98 -5.39 -7.32
N ASN A 216 -6.69 -5.31 -7.71
CA ASN A 216 -5.78 -4.24 -7.28
C ASN A 216 -6.35 -2.84 -7.54
N HIS A 217 -7.11 -2.64 -8.62
CA HIS A 217 -7.79 -1.37 -8.90
C HIS A 217 -8.76 -0.93 -7.77
N THR A 218 -9.47 -1.88 -7.16
CA THR A 218 -10.37 -1.62 -6.03
C THR A 218 -9.57 -1.27 -4.79
N TYR A 219 -8.47 -1.99 -4.55
CA TYR A 219 -7.59 -1.74 -3.41
C TYR A 219 -6.90 -0.37 -3.50
N ASP A 220 -6.40 -0.03 -4.68
CA ASP A 220 -5.76 1.24 -4.99
C ASP A 220 -6.74 2.41 -4.84
N LYS A 221 -8.01 2.25 -5.24
CA LYS A 221 -9.02 3.29 -5.06
C LYS A 221 -9.27 3.64 -3.60
N VAL A 222 -9.31 2.64 -2.71
CA VAL A 222 -9.47 2.87 -1.27
C VAL A 222 -8.18 3.43 -0.67
N ARG A 223 -7.01 2.98 -1.14
CA ARG A 223 -5.70 3.53 -0.75
C ARG A 223 -5.58 5.00 -1.12
N GLU A 224 -5.95 5.35 -2.34
CA GLU A 224 -5.96 6.72 -2.87
C GLU A 224 -6.88 7.61 -2.02
N GLN A 225 -8.06 7.12 -1.66
CA GLN A 225 -8.95 7.83 -0.74
C GLN A 225 -8.28 8.11 0.61
N ALA A 226 -7.59 7.14 1.22
CA ALA A 226 -6.85 7.35 2.46
C ALA A 226 -5.69 8.34 2.25
N ALA A 227 -4.93 8.21 1.17
CA ALA A 227 -3.80 9.08 0.83
C ALA A 227 -4.24 10.54 0.65
N LEU A 228 -5.38 10.77 -0.01
CA LEU A 228 -5.95 12.11 -0.19
C LEU A 228 -6.34 12.76 1.15
N ILE A 229 -6.92 11.99 2.09
CA ILE A 229 -7.25 12.50 3.43
C ILE A 229 -5.98 12.95 4.16
N VAL A 230 -4.92 12.15 4.10
CA VAL A 230 -3.64 12.50 4.73
C VAL A 230 -3.00 13.71 4.03
N LEU A 231 -3.04 13.76 2.70
CA LEU A 231 -2.49 14.88 1.93
C LEU A 231 -3.22 16.20 2.23
N ASP A 232 -4.55 16.18 2.36
CA ASP A 232 -5.35 17.34 2.76
C ASP A 232 -4.96 17.85 4.16
N TYR A 233 -4.66 16.93 5.09
CA TYR A 233 -4.14 17.29 6.41
C TYR A 233 -2.73 17.89 6.32
N VAL A 234 -1.81 17.27 5.57
CA VAL A 234 -0.44 17.79 5.34
C VAL A 234 -0.47 19.19 4.73
N ASN A 235 -1.41 19.49 3.82
CA ASN A 235 -1.55 20.81 3.22
C ASN A 235 -1.81 21.93 4.25
N THR A 236 -2.40 21.59 5.39
CA THR A 236 -2.66 22.54 6.50
C THR A 236 -1.70 22.35 7.69
N HIS A 237 -0.93 21.26 7.71
CA HIS A 237 0.02 20.88 8.76
C HIS A 237 1.34 20.45 8.13
N SER A 238 1.98 21.34 7.36
CA SER A 238 3.12 21.00 6.49
C SER A 238 4.38 20.54 7.22
N ASN A 239 4.45 20.74 8.53
CA ASN A 239 5.59 20.34 9.37
C ASN A 239 5.29 19.06 10.18
N ASP A 240 4.11 18.45 9.99
CA ASP A 240 3.77 17.18 10.63
C ASP A 240 4.46 16.03 9.89
N GLU A 241 5.67 15.71 10.34
CA GLU A 241 6.49 14.65 9.74
C GLU A 241 5.82 13.27 9.79
N MET A 242 4.98 13.00 10.80
CA MET A 242 4.24 11.74 10.88
C MET A 242 3.19 11.68 9.77
N ALA A 243 2.44 12.76 9.54
CA ALA A 243 1.48 12.82 8.45
C ALA A 243 2.15 12.68 7.07
N ILE A 244 3.33 13.28 6.88
CA ILE A 244 4.10 13.11 5.63
C ILE A 244 4.53 11.64 5.49
N ASN A 245 5.00 10.99 6.55
CA ASN A 245 5.38 9.58 6.53
C ASN A 245 4.18 8.68 6.17
N GLU A 246 3.03 8.88 6.82
CA GLU A 246 1.80 8.15 6.52
C GLU A 246 1.36 8.31 5.06
N PHE A 247 1.49 9.53 4.50
CA PHE A 247 1.22 9.76 3.08
C PHE A 247 2.17 8.95 2.19
N LEU A 248 3.46 8.95 2.51
CA LEU A 248 4.46 8.19 1.75
C LEU A 248 4.18 6.68 1.83
N LEU A 249 3.88 6.15 3.01
CA LEU A 249 3.48 4.74 3.19
C LEU A 249 2.30 4.39 2.27
N LEU A 250 1.23 5.21 2.28
CA LEU A 250 0.08 5.01 1.41
C LEU A 250 0.43 5.16 -0.09
N ALA A 251 1.28 6.11 -0.45
CA ALA A 251 1.62 6.39 -1.84
C ALA A 251 2.57 5.34 -2.45
N THR A 252 3.43 4.70 -1.64
CA THR A 252 4.46 3.78 -2.11
C THR A 252 4.19 2.32 -1.80
N HIS A 253 3.14 2.00 -1.04
CA HIS A 253 2.84 0.59 -0.76
C HIS A 253 2.57 -0.17 -2.06
N ASP A 254 3.08 -1.40 -2.15
CA ASP A 254 2.91 -2.21 -3.35
C ASP A 254 1.47 -2.75 -3.47
N ILE A 255 1.10 -3.10 -4.70
CA ILE A 255 -0.12 -3.87 -4.99
C ILE A 255 0.05 -5.34 -4.56
N VAL A 256 -1.06 -6.09 -4.46
CA VAL A 256 -0.98 -7.53 -4.22
C VAL A 256 -0.44 -8.21 -5.47
N LYS A 257 0.71 -8.88 -5.33
CA LYS A 257 1.34 -9.63 -6.41
C LYS A 257 0.80 -11.05 -6.45
N ARG A 258 0.53 -11.53 -7.67
CA ARG A 258 0.14 -12.94 -7.91
C ARG A 258 1.27 -13.91 -7.54
N PHE A 259 2.52 -13.50 -7.79
CA PHE A 259 3.72 -14.24 -7.47
C PHE A 259 4.62 -13.36 -6.59
N GLY A 260 4.88 -13.83 -5.38
CA GLY A 260 5.78 -13.18 -4.42
C GLY A 260 6.75 -14.20 -3.84
N GLU A 261 7.35 -13.86 -2.70
CA GLU A 261 8.32 -14.73 -2.00
C GLU A 261 7.72 -16.06 -1.54
N TYR A 262 6.41 -16.08 -1.27
CA TYR A 262 5.71 -17.29 -0.84
C TYR A 262 5.25 -18.15 -2.03
N PRO A 263 5.69 -19.42 -2.11
CA PRO A 263 5.42 -20.25 -3.28
C PRO A 263 4.01 -20.86 -3.32
N TYR A 264 3.24 -20.87 -2.22
CA TYR A 264 1.97 -21.61 -2.12
C TYR A 264 0.71 -20.75 -2.17
N GLY A 265 0.82 -19.46 -2.48
CA GLY A 265 -0.31 -18.53 -2.58
C GLY A 265 0.09 -17.24 -3.28
N ASN A 266 -0.86 -16.30 -3.38
CA ASN A 266 -0.53 -14.91 -3.70
C ASN A 266 0.13 -14.22 -2.49
N GLN A 267 0.69 -13.03 -2.68
CA GLN A 267 1.46 -12.33 -1.65
C GLN A 267 0.65 -12.04 -0.37
N ASN A 268 -0.69 -11.98 -0.46
CA ASN A 268 -1.56 -11.69 0.67
C ASN A 268 -1.40 -12.69 1.83
N THR A 269 -1.08 -13.95 1.54
CA THR A 269 -0.96 -14.99 2.57
C THR A 269 0.11 -14.62 3.60
N VAL A 270 1.27 -14.15 3.16
CA VAL A 270 2.37 -13.76 4.06
C VAL A 270 1.95 -12.59 4.94
N GLU A 271 1.38 -11.57 4.31
CA GLU A 271 0.97 -10.35 5.00
C GLU A 271 -0.18 -10.60 5.99
N TYR A 272 -1.10 -11.51 5.67
CA TYR A 272 -2.17 -11.94 6.59
C TYR A 272 -1.57 -12.52 7.87
N HIS A 273 -0.70 -13.52 7.73
CA HIS A 273 -0.09 -14.18 8.89
C HIS A 273 0.81 -13.24 9.69
N GLN A 274 1.59 -12.38 9.03
CA GLN A 274 2.38 -11.34 9.71
C GLN A 274 1.51 -10.33 10.47
N THR A 275 0.27 -10.11 10.04
CA THR A 275 -0.63 -9.11 10.63
C THR A 275 -1.48 -9.68 11.76
N PHE A 276 -1.94 -10.93 11.63
CA PHE A 276 -2.96 -11.49 12.52
C PHE A 276 -2.49 -12.66 13.38
N ASP A 277 -1.43 -13.38 12.99
CA ASP A 277 -0.88 -14.42 13.85
C ASP A 277 -0.19 -13.77 15.05
N GLU A 278 -0.35 -14.37 16.23
CA GLU A 278 0.35 -13.91 17.42
C GLU A 278 1.83 -14.31 17.31
N GLU A 279 2.73 -13.38 17.60
CA GLU A 279 4.14 -13.73 17.82
C GLU A 279 4.19 -14.76 18.95
N LYS A 280 4.76 -15.94 18.65
CA LYS A 280 4.93 -17.03 19.62
C LYS A 280 6.05 -16.77 20.60
#